data_AF-A0A958WWB8-F1
#
_entry.id   AF-A0A958WWB8-F1
#
_cell.length_a   1.000
_cell.length_b   1.000
_cell.length_c   1.000
_cell.angle_alpha   90.00
_cell.angle_beta   90.00
_cell.angle_gamma   90.00
#
_symmetry.space_group_name_H-M   'P 1'
#
loop_
_entity.id
_entity.type
_entity.pdbx_description
1 polymer ?
#
loop_
_entity_poly.entity_id
_entity_poly.type
_entity_poly.pdbx_seq_one_letter_code
_entity_poly.pdbx_strand_id
1 'polypeptide(L)'
;MNAIRPVHGIQVREHEINFVRQIHGVQVKDIITKFFYQGNQLCFHILLHVESGETVLFQEFDDYSEYKKVFGDLQAARANDIVIKIPKKNSVPGMAS
;
A
#
# COMPACT_ATOMS: atom_id res chain seq x y z
N MET A 1 6.76 51.99 -3.69
CA MET A 1 7.60 50.87 -3.18
C MET A 1 7.12 50.50 -1.80
N ASN A 2 6.58 49.31 -1.62
CA ASN A 2 6.49 48.63 -0.31
C ASN A 2 6.46 47.13 -0.58
N ALA A 3 7.55 46.47 -0.22
CA ALA A 3 7.77 45.05 -0.43
C ALA A 3 6.99 44.25 0.61
N ILE A 4 6.05 43.43 0.17
CA ILE A 4 5.43 42.41 1.00
C ILE A 4 6.37 41.20 0.97
N ARG A 5 7.01 40.91 2.11
CA ARG A 5 7.82 39.71 2.30
C ARG A 5 6.88 38.53 2.58
N PRO A 6 6.94 37.43 1.82
CA PRO A 6 6.31 36.19 2.26
C PRO A 6 7.21 35.52 3.31
N VAL A 7 6.66 35.39 4.52
CA VAL A 7 7.25 34.64 5.63
C VAL A 7 7.01 33.15 5.42
N HIS A 8 8.04 32.39 5.80
CA HIS A 8 8.13 30.94 5.94
C HIS A 8 6.81 30.19 6.16
N GLY A 9 6.56 29.23 5.28
CA GLY A 9 5.81 28.01 5.59
C GLY A 9 6.46 26.90 4.79
N ILE A 10 7.29 26.09 5.44
CA ILE A 10 7.88 24.88 4.85
C ILE A 10 6.73 24.07 4.26
N GLN A 11 6.75 23.88 2.94
CA GLN A 11 5.87 22.97 2.23
C GLN A 11 5.92 21.62 2.94
N VAL A 12 4.79 21.23 3.54
CA VAL A 12 4.55 19.83 3.90
C VAL A 12 4.67 19.08 2.58
N ARG A 13 5.81 18.41 2.38
CA ARG A 13 5.99 17.47 1.28
C ARG A 13 5.05 16.31 1.56
N GLU A 14 3.81 16.44 1.09
CA GLU A 14 3.00 15.27 0.77
C GLU A 14 3.85 14.46 -0.21
N HIS A 15 4.53 13.42 0.29
CA HIS A 15 5.02 12.38 -0.59
C HIS A 15 3.78 11.86 -1.29
N GLU A 16 3.60 12.23 -2.56
CA GLU A 16 2.67 11.59 -3.47
C GLU A 16 3.01 10.10 -3.47
N ILE A 17 2.33 9.35 -2.61
CA ILE A 17 2.29 7.91 -2.73
C ILE A 17 1.58 7.68 -4.06
N ASN A 18 2.35 7.39 -5.09
CA ASN A 18 1.82 7.03 -6.39
C ASN A 18 1.03 5.73 -6.19
N PHE A 19 -0.29 5.78 -6.35
CA PHE A 19 -1.15 4.60 -6.31
C PHE A 19 -1.49 4.19 -7.74
N VAL A 20 -1.38 2.89 -8.05
CA VAL A 20 -1.69 2.38 -9.40
C VAL A 20 -3.18 2.19 -9.62
N ARG A 21 -3.93 1.98 -8.53
CA ARG A 21 -5.36 1.67 -8.59
C ARG A 21 -6.02 1.96 -7.25
N GLN A 22 -7.31 2.26 -7.30
CA GLN A 22 -8.18 2.36 -6.13
C GLN A 22 -9.27 1.29 -6.25
N ILE A 23 -9.63 0.67 -5.12
CA ILE A 23 -10.66 -0.36 -5.03
C ILE A 23 -11.53 -0.03 -3.81
N HIS A 24 -12.85 -0.06 -3.96
CA HIS A 24 -13.77 0.08 -2.83
C HIS A 24 -13.77 -1.19 -1.97
N GLY A 25 -13.92 -1.03 -0.65
CA GLY A 25 -13.91 -2.15 0.29
C GLY A 25 -14.92 -3.25 -0.09
N VAL A 26 -16.11 -2.88 -0.54
CA VAL A 26 -17.15 -3.85 -0.98
C VAL A 26 -16.75 -4.66 -2.20
N GLN A 27 -15.85 -4.14 -3.04
CA GLN A 27 -15.36 -4.85 -4.22
C GLN A 27 -14.30 -5.91 -3.87
N VAL A 28 -13.82 -5.95 -2.63
CA VAL A 28 -12.86 -6.96 -2.16
C VAL A 28 -13.62 -8.17 -1.64
N LYS A 29 -13.56 -9.26 -2.40
CA LYS A 29 -14.16 -10.53 -2.04
C LYS A 29 -13.34 -11.27 -1.00
N ASP A 30 -12.02 -11.33 -1.15
CA ASP A 30 -11.12 -11.97 -0.20
C ASP A 30 -9.80 -11.20 -0.06
N ILE A 31 -9.21 -11.28 1.14
CA ILE A 31 -7.86 -10.80 1.44
C ILE A 31 -7.02 -12.04 1.72
N ILE A 32 -6.03 -12.31 0.87
CA ILE A 32 -5.27 -13.54 0.87
C ILE A 32 -3.82 -13.23 1.26
N THR A 33 -3.28 -14.01 2.19
CA THR A 33 -1.86 -13.97 2.54
C THR A 33 -1.12 -15.10 1.85
N LYS A 34 -0.06 -14.78 1.13
CA LYS A 34 0.90 -15.76 0.61
C LYS A 34 2.23 -15.60 1.34
N PHE A 35 2.65 -16.68 1.99
CA PHE A 35 3.95 -16.78 2.66
C PHE A 35 4.98 -17.33 1.69
N PHE A 36 6.18 -16.78 1.68
CA PHE A 36 7.28 -17.28 0.85
C PHE A 36 8.62 -16.96 1.50
N TYR A 37 9.66 -17.70 1.09
CA TYR A 37 11.03 -17.41 1.51
C TYR A 37 11.81 -16.72 0.39
N GLN A 38 12.55 -15.68 0.74
CA GLN A 38 13.51 -15.01 -0.13
C GLN A 38 14.83 -14.84 0.63
N GLY A 39 15.90 -15.49 0.16
CA GLY A 39 17.22 -15.41 0.82
C GLY A 39 17.21 -15.81 2.30
N ASN A 40 16.50 -16.89 2.65
CA ASN A 40 16.26 -17.35 4.03
C ASN A 40 15.43 -16.41 4.94
N GLN A 41 14.88 -15.31 4.42
CA GLN A 41 13.93 -14.46 5.11
C GLN A 41 12.49 -14.87 4.76
N LEU A 42 11.61 -14.96 5.78
CA LEU A 42 10.17 -15.18 5.56
C LEU A 42 9.52 -13.85 5.17
N CYS A 43 8.86 -13.84 4.01
CA CYS A 43 8.16 -12.69 3.47
C CYS A 43 6.66 -12.99 3.30
N PHE A 44 5.87 -11.92 3.20
CA PHE A 44 4.42 -11.94 3.18
C PHE A 44 3.90 -11.11 2.01
N HIS A 45 3.14 -11.71 1.10
CA HIS A 45 2.32 -10.97 0.14
C HIS A 45 0.90 -10.84 0.67
N ILE A 46 0.35 -9.63 0.59
CA ILE A 46 -1.08 -9.42 0.67
C ILE A 46 -1.64 -9.31 -0.76
N LEU A 47 -2.58 -10.19 -1.09
CA LEU A 47 -3.29 -10.25 -2.36
C LEU A 47 -4.76 -9.90 -2.10
N LEU A 48 -5.34 -9.03 -2.93
CA LEU A 48 -6.76 -8.69 -2.90
C LEU A 48 -7.46 -9.41 -4.05
N HIS A 49 -8.35 -10.35 -3.72
CA HIS A 49 -9.24 -10.95 -4.70
C HIS A 49 -10.50 -10.09 -4.80
N VAL A 50 -10.75 -9.53 -5.97
CA VAL A 50 -11.88 -8.62 -6.21
C VAL A 50 -13.05 -9.32 -6.88
N GLU A 51 -14.25 -8.73 -6.76
CA GLU A 51 -15.49 -9.29 -7.31
C GLU A 51 -15.46 -9.51 -8.83
N SER A 52 -14.63 -8.77 -9.57
CA SER A 52 -14.42 -9.00 -11.02
C SER A 52 -13.69 -10.31 -11.33
N GLY A 53 -13.26 -11.06 -10.31
CA GLY A 53 -12.50 -12.30 -10.43
C GLY A 53 -10.98 -12.10 -10.53
N GLU A 54 -10.52 -10.84 -10.55
CA GLU A 54 -9.10 -10.50 -10.58
C GLU A 54 -8.47 -10.63 -9.19
N THR A 55 -7.18 -10.97 -9.14
CA THR A 55 -6.39 -10.94 -7.91
C THR A 55 -5.24 -9.96 -8.08
N VAL A 56 -5.18 -8.96 -7.21
CA VAL A 56 -4.20 -7.87 -7.29
C VAL A 56 -3.23 -7.96 -6.12
N LEU A 57 -1.93 -7.85 -6.40
CA LEU A 57 -0.92 -7.69 -5.35
C LEU A 57 -1.08 -6.30 -4.73
N PHE A 58 -1.38 -6.27 -3.43
CA PHE A 58 -1.42 -5.03 -2.68
C PHE A 58 -0.02 -4.60 -2.29
N GLN A 59 0.70 -5.44 -1.52
CA GLN A 59 2.03 -5.13 -1.03
C GLN A 59 2.77 -6.40 -0.57
N GLU A 60 4.09 -6.31 -0.54
CA GLU A 60 5.01 -7.28 0.03
C GLU A 60 5.61 -6.72 1.33
N PHE A 61 5.77 -7.60 2.32
CA PHE A 61 6.35 -7.30 3.62
C PHE A 61 7.39 -8.35 3.97
N ASP A 62 8.40 -7.93 4.69
CA ASP A 62 9.39 -8.80 5.32
C ASP A 62 9.41 -8.62 6.86
N ASP A 63 8.68 -7.63 7.37
CA ASP A 63 8.34 -7.43 8.77
C ASP A 63 6.90 -7.91 9.07
N TYR A 64 6.77 -8.80 10.06
CA TYR A 64 5.49 -9.37 10.45
C TYR A 64 4.54 -8.38 11.14
N SER A 65 5.07 -7.43 11.92
CA SER A 65 4.27 -6.42 12.62
C SER A 65 3.65 -5.43 11.63
N GLU A 66 4.41 -5.00 10.63
CA GLU A 66 3.91 -4.17 9.53
C GLU A 66 2.83 -4.91 8.73
N TYR A 67 3.12 -6.14 8.31
CA TYR A 67 2.15 -7.00 7.63
C TYR A 67 0.84 -7.10 8.42
N LYS A 68 0.91 -7.42 9.72
CA LYS A 68 -0.26 -7.65 10.57
C LYS A 68 -1.10 -6.38 10.72
N LYS A 69 -0.46 -5.23 10.88
CA LYS A 69 -1.14 -3.93 10.96
C LYS A 69 -1.90 -3.66 9.66
N VAL A 70 -1.22 -3.72 8.51
CA VAL A 70 -1.83 -3.45 7.21
C VAL A 70 -2.94 -4.44 6.89
N PHE A 71 -2.77 -5.72 7.21
CA PHE A 71 -3.81 -6.72 7.04
C PHE A 71 -5.06 -6.42 7.88
N GLY A 72 -4.89 -5.94 9.11
CA GLY A 72 -5.98 -5.45 9.96
C GLY A 72 -6.71 -4.25 9.34
N ASP A 73 -5.95 -3.26 8.88
CA ASP A 73 -6.50 -2.06 8.23
C ASP A 73 -7.29 -2.41 6.97
N LEU A 74 -6.82 -3.37 6.16
CA LEU A 74 -7.52 -3.84 4.96
C LEU A 74 -8.81 -4.59 5.30
N GLN A 75 -8.84 -5.39 6.36
CA GLN A 75 -10.07 -6.04 6.83
C GLN A 75 -11.11 -5.00 7.27
N ALA A 76 -10.68 -3.98 8.01
CA ALA A 76 -11.55 -2.89 8.41
C ALA A 76 -12.05 -2.10 7.19
N ALA A 77 -11.17 -1.83 6.22
CA ALA A 77 -11.56 -1.12 5.01
C ALA A 77 -12.59 -1.90 4.17
N ARG A 78 -12.41 -3.21 4.03
CA ARG A 78 -13.38 -4.11 3.41
C ARG A 78 -14.74 -4.07 4.11
N ALA A 79 -14.74 -4.21 5.44
CA ALA A 79 -15.97 -4.26 6.23
C ALA A 79 -16.77 -2.95 6.23
N ASN A 80 -16.10 -1.80 6.07
CA ASN A 80 -16.70 -0.47 6.15
C ASN A 80 -16.79 0.26 4.80
N ASP A 81 -16.61 -0.45 3.68
CA ASP A 81 -16.57 0.12 2.33
C ASP A 81 -15.62 1.32 2.15
N ILE A 82 -14.45 1.26 2.78
CA ILE A 82 -13.44 2.31 2.66
C ILE A 82 -12.61 2.06 1.40
N VAL A 83 -12.28 3.15 0.69
CA VAL A 83 -11.42 3.09 -0.49
C VAL A 83 -10.02 2.64 -0.11
N ILE A 84 -9.59 1.53 -0.71
CA ILE A 84 -8.25 0.96 -0.60
C ILE A 84 -7.43 1.46 -1.78
N LYS A 85 -6.31 2.13 -1.50
CA LYS A 85 -5.37 2.61 -2.51
C LYS A 85 -4.22 1.61 -2.65
N ILE A 86 -4.10 0.98 -3.82
CA ILE A 86 -3.03 0.01 -4.08
C ILE A 86 -1.73 0.77 -4.35
N PRO A 87 -0.69 0.59 -3.51
CA PRO A 87 0.61 1.22 -3.73
C PRO A 87 1.15 0.83 -5.11
N LYS A 88 1.66 1.81 -5.86
CA LYS A 88 2.54 1.48 -6.99
C LYS A 88 3.71 0.73 -6.40
N LYS A 89 3.99 -0.48 -6.89
CA LYS A 89 5.24 -1.17 -6.57
C LYS A 89 6.36 -0.20 -6.94
N ASN A 90 6.97 0.42 -5.94
CA ASN A 90 8.30 0.96 -6.13
C ASN A 90 9.13 -0.29 -6.38
N SER A 91 9.47 -0.53 -7.64
CA SER A 91 10.63 -1.34 -7.95
C SER A 91 11.76 -0.69 -7.17
N VAL A 92 12.04 -1.20 -5.96
CA VAL A 92 13.33 -0.93 -5.35
C VAL A 92 14.31 -1.34 -6.43
N PRO A 93 15.15 -0.42 -6.96
CA PRO A 93 16.16 -0.81 -7.92
C PRO A 93 16.90 -1.94 -7.23
N GLY A 94 16.85 -3.14 -7.81
CA GLY A 94 17.71 -4.21 -7.37
C GLY A 94 19.11 -3.61 -7.30
N MET A 95 19.74 -3.71 -6.14
CA MET A 95 21.19 -3.74 -6.09
C MET A 95 21.58 -4.92 -6.98
N ALA A 96 21.74 -4.66 -8.28
CA ALA A 96 22.48 -5.52 -9.18
C ALA A 96 23.87 -5.64 -8.54
N SER A 97 24.14 -6.82 -8.02
CA SER A 97 25.47 -7.25 -7.61
C SER A 97 26.36 -7.42 -8.84
#